data_AF-D7N5U2-F1
#
_entry.id   AF-D7N5U2-F1
#
_cell.length_a   1.000
_cell.length_b   1.000
_cell.length_c   1.000
_cell.angle_alpha   90.00
_cell.angle_beta   90.00
_cell.angle_gamma   90.00
#
_symmetry.space_group_name_H-M   'P 1'
#
loop_
_entity.id
_entity.type
_entity.pdbx_description
1 polymer ?
#
loop_
_entity_poly.entity_id
_entity_poly.type
_entity_poly.pdbx_seq_one_letter_code
_entity_poly.pdbx_strand_id
1 'polypeptide(L)'
;MLDMKKQSKILYAFTILSIILLIIISCFCGYSYLNVKNIHKIEEENTSLNNKLVELLKVEEQLKTESNSENLNLEKLSLDFSSKYGYDYTQKEENIIKLEIENLKAANVLIKKQLKDEIKKYSKYYSGDYYKNESLDAIISKLVNLNNMNGAEYLNTNLYTELKISNFIRNAKLSGTIKYLSSINNDNSEINLLLFTTALYSKDLNEIGNDLSDIDENLNKIYAQIISTEEIFSNLEKYGVNTGNLSSKNLSLLKNNCGDLIRQYYENKGVIEILTNIGDKNEKSK
;
A
#
# COMPACT_ATOMS: atom_id res chain seq x y z
N MET A 1 -31.09 65.91 112.09
CA MET A 1 -30.14 64.76 112.01
C MET A 1 -30.64 63.60 111.15
N LEU A 2 -31.97 63.40 110.96
CA LEU A 2 -32.50 62.35 110.04
C LEU A 2 -32.36 62.69 108.54
N ASP A 3 -32.30 63.97 108.16
CA ASP A 3 -32.26 64.38 106.74
C ASP A 3 -30.92 64.15 106.03
N MET A 4 -29.79 64.37 106.74
CA MET A 4 -28.44 64.18 106.17
C MET A 4 -28.12 62.70 105.86
N LYS A 5 -28.68 61.75 106.61
CA LYS A 5 -28.53 60.30 106.35
C LYS A 5 -29.33 59.83 105.13
N LYS A 6 -30.43 60.51 104.79
CA LYS A 6 -31.26 60.18 103.63
C LYS A 6 -30.65 60.74 102.35
N GLN A 7 -30.12 61.97 102.41
CA GLN A 7 -29.38 62.59 101.32
C GLN A 7 -28.06 61.85 101.01
N SER A 8 -27.30 61.38 102.02
CA SER A 8 -26.07 60.61 101.77
C SER A 8 -26.34 59.24 101.14
N LYS A 9 -27.45 58.57 101.49
CA LYS A 9 -27.88 57.32 100.84
C LYS A 9 -28.29 57.53 99.38
N ILE A 10 -28.98 58.62 99.08
CA ILE A 10 -29.36 58.98 97.70
C ILE A 10 -28.11 59.30 96.87
N LEU A 11 -27.16 60.07 97.43
CA LEU A 11 -25.89 60.37 96.77
C LEU A 11 -25.07 59.10 96.49
N TYR A 12 -25.02 58.17 97.46
CA TYR A 12 -24.34 56.88 97.33
C TYR A 12 -25.01 55.96 96.30
N ALA A 13 -26.33 55.94 96.23
CA ALA A 13 -27.06 55.20 95.19
C ALA A 13 -26.78 55.79 93.79
N PHE A 14 -26.70 57.12 93.67
CA PHE A 14 -26.42 57.80 92.41
C PHE A 14 -24.98 57.56 91.93
N THR A 15 -24.00 57.55 92.84
CA THR A 15 -22.60 57.24 92.48
C THR A 15 -22.41 55.77 92.09
N ILE A 16 -23.09 54.83 92.76
CA ILE A 16 -23.09 53.42 92.35
C ILE A 16 -23.70 53.28 90.95
N LEU A 17 -24.84 53.93 90.70
CA LEU A 17 -25.49 53.90 89.39
C LEU A 17 -24.60 54.49 88.30
N SER A 18 -23.90 55.60 88.55
CA SER A 18 -22.98 56.20 87.58
C SER A 18 -21.77 55.31 87.30
N ILE A 19 -21.25 54.61 88.32
CA ILE A 19 -20.14 53.66 88.15
C ILE A 19 -20.59 52.46 87.30
N ILE A 20 -21.78 51.92 87.57
CA ILE A 20 -22.36 50.83 86.77
C ILE A 20 -22.56 51.27 85.33
N LEU A 21 -23.12 52.46 85.11
CA LEU A 21 -23.32 53.02 83.77
C LEU A 21 -21.99 53.19 83.02
N LEU A 22 -20.95 53.67 83.71
CA LEU A 22 -19.64 53.89 83.13
C LEU A 22 -18.93 52.57 82.78
N ILE A 23 -19.12 51.52 83.58
CA ILE A 23 -18.64 50.16 83.26
C ILE A 23 -19.35 49.63 82.02
N ILE A 24 -20.67 49.78 81.93
CA ILE A 24 -21.45 49.31 80.76
C ILE A 24 -21.01 50.04 79.49
N ILE A 25 -20.85 51.38 79.56
CA ILE A 25 -20.39 52.18 78.42
C ILE A 25 -18.96 51.80 78.03
N SER A 26 -18.06 51.58 79.00
CA SER A 26 -16.69 51.13 78.75
C SER A 26 -16.65 49.76 78.07
N CYS A 27 -17.45 48.81 78.54
CA CYS A 27 -17.60 47.49 77.90
C CYS A 27 -18.16 47.61 76.48
N PHE A 28 -19.15 48.48 76.25
CA PHE A 28 -19.76 48.69 74.93
C PHE A 28 -18.78 49.33 73.95
N CYS A 29 -18.02 50.36 74.39
CA CYS A 29 -16.97 50.99 73.60
C CYS A 29 -15.83 50.01 73.27
N GLY A 30 -15.40 49.21 74.24
CA GLY A 30 -14.37 48.17 74.02
C GLY A 30 -14.82 47.11 73.01
N TYR A 31 -16.06 46.63 73.12
CA TYR A 31 -16.64 45.68 72.18
C TYR A 31 -16.79 46.27 70.77
N SER A 32 -17.26 47.51 70.65
CA SER A 32 -17.43 48.20 69.37
C SER A 32 -16.08 48.44 68.68
N TYR A 33 -15.04 48.83 69.42
CA TYR A 33 -13.70 49.03 68.86
C TYR A 33 -13.08 47.72 68.34
N LEU A 34 -13.23 46.61 69.08
CA LEU A 34 -12.76 45.30 68.65
C LEU A 34 -13.51 44.80 67.40
N ASN A 35 -14.84 45.02 67.33
CA ASN A 35 -15.62 44.65 66.15
C ASN A 35 -15.23 45.45 64.92
N VAL A 36 -15.04 46.77 65.02
CA VAL A 36 -14.60 47.61 63.89
C VAL A 36 -13.22 47.17 63.39
N LYS A 37 -12.29 46.88 64.30
CA LYS A 37 -10.96 46.37 63.93
C LYS A 37 -11.02 45.00 63.25
N ASN A 38 -11.87 44.09 63.73
CA ASN A 38 -12.07 42.78 63.12
C ASN A 38 -12.74 42.88 61.74
N ILE A 39 -13.71 43.77 61.56
CA ILE A 39 -14.36 44.02 60.27
C ILE A 39 -13.34 44.52 59.24
N HIS A 40 -12.51 45.52 59.60
CA HIS A 40 -11.46 46.00 58.69
C HIS A 40 -10.45 44.91 58.32
N LYS A 41 -10.07 44.05 59.27
CA LYS A 41 -9.16 42.93 59.00
C LYS A 41 -9.78 41.91 58.03
N ILE A 42 -11.07 41.59 58.19
CA ILE A 42 -11.81 40.69 57.30
C ILE A 42 -11.94 41.31 55.89
N GLU A 43 -12.17 42.62 55.82
CA GLU A 43 -12.29 43.35 54.56
C GLU A 43 -10.95 43.38 53.80
N GLU A 44 -9.83 43.62 54.50
CA GLU A 44 -8.48 43.50 53.93
C GLU A 44 -8.17 42.07 53.44
N GLU A 45 -8.49 41.05 54.24
CA GLU A 45 -8.31 39.64 53.84
C GLU A 45 -9.16 39.28 52.61
N ASN A 46 -10.43 39.70 52.56
CA ASN A 46 -11.29 39.48 51.40
C ASN A 46 -10.75 40.18 50.15
N THR A 47 -10.27 41.41 50.29
CA THR A 47 -9.70 42.16 49.16
C THR A 47 -8.43 41.47 48.64
N SER A 48 -7.57 40.99 49.55
CA SER A 48 -6.37 40.21 49.23
C SER A 48 -6.70 38.88 48.55
N LEU A 49 -7.69 38.13 49.06
CA LEU A 49 -8.16 36.88 48.48
C LEU A 49 -8.77 37.09 47.09
N ASN A 50 -9.55 38.14 46.90
CA ASN A 50 -10.17 38.45 45.62
C ASN A 50 -9.10 38.82 44.57
N ASN A 51 -8.08 39.58 44.96
CA ASN A 51 -6.95 39.88 44.09
C ASN A 51 -6.19 38.60 43.68
N LYS A 52 -5.94 37.68 44.63
CA LYS A 52 -5.33 36.36 44.31
C LYS A 52 -6.20 35.53 43.36
N LEU A 53 -7.52 35.57 43.53
CA LEU A 53 -8.45 34.84 42.67
C LEU A 53 -8.43 35.40 41.24
N VAL A 54 -8.41 36.72 41.09
CA VAL A 54 -8.27 37.38 39.77
C VAL A 54 -6.92 37.03 39.12
N GLU A 55 -5.84 36.97 39.88
CA GLU A 55 -4.51 36.59 39.38
C GLU A 55 -4.50 35.12 38.92
N LEU A 56 -5.07 34.20 39.71
CA LEU A 56 -5.19 32.79 39.34
C LEU A 56 -6.04 32.58 38.09
N LEU A 57 -7.15 33.31 37.93
CA LEU A 57 -7.98 33.23 36.72
C LEU A 57 -7.22 33.67 35.46
N LYS A 58 -6.39 34.72 35.56
CA LYS A 58 -5.53 35.14 34.45
C LYS A 58 -4.50 34.09 34.07
N VAL A 59 -3.90 33.43 35.07
CA VAL A 59 -2.95 32.34 34.83
C VAL A 59 -3.65 31.14 34.20
N GLU A 60 -4.85 30.77 34.66
CA GLU A 60 -5.64 29.69 34.05
C GLU A 60 -5.96 29.97 32.59
N GLU A 61 -6.37 31.21 32.28
CA GLU A 61 -6.69 31.62 30.91
C GLU A 61 -5.44 31.61 30.01
N GLN A 62 -4.29 32.07 30.51
CA GLN A 62 -3.02 31.96 29.81
C GLN A 62 -2.65 30.49 29.53
N LEU A 63 -2.68 29.62 30.54
CA LEU A 63 -2.35 28.20 30.39
C LEU A 63 -3.29 27.49 29.41
N LYS A 64 -4.59 27.80 29.42
CA LYS A 64 -5.55 27.28 28.43
C LYS A 64 -5.17 27.71 27.00
N THR A 65 -4.76 28.97 26.84
CA THR A 65 -4.39 29.51 25.54
C THR A 65 -3.08 28.88 25.04
N GLU A 66 -2.08 28.75 25.91
CA GLU A 66 -0.81 28.07 25.63
C GLU A 66 -1.03 26.61 25.25
N SER A 67 -1.80 25.86 26.06
CA SER A 67 -2.12 24.45 25.79
C SER A 67 -2.81 24.25 24.43
N ASN A 68 -3.78 25.11 24.09
CA ASN A 68 -4.43 25.05 22.79
C ASN A 68 -3.45 25.35 21.64
N SER A 69 -2.54 26.31 21.83
CA SER A 69 -1.53 26.65 20.82
C SER A 69 -0.51 25.52 20.63
N GLU A 70 -0.11 24.84 21.69
CA GLU A 70 0.78 23.67 21.63
C GLU A 70 0.11 22.49 20.94
N ASN A 71 -1.17 22.22 21.23
CA ASN A 71 -1.92 21.16 20.57
C ASN A 71 -2.03 21.41 19.05
N LEU A 72 -2.33 22.64 18.63
CA LEU A 72 -2.34 23.02 17.21
C LEU A 72 -0.97 22.85 16.56
N ASN A 73 0.11 23.21 17.26
CA ASN A 73 1.47 22.99 16.75
C ASN A 73 1.82 21.51 16.62
N LEU A 74 1.40 20.68 17.58
CA LEU A 74 1.59 19.23 17.54
C LEU A 74 0.83 18.57 16.38
N GLU A 75 -0.43 18.94 16.15
CA GLU A 75 -1.20 18.46 14.99
C GLU A 75 -0.53 18.85 13.68
N LYS A 76 -0.04 20.10 13.59
CA LYS A 76 0.63 20.59 12.40
C LYS A 76 1.96 19.87 12.15
N LEU A 77 2.75 19.63 13.20
CA LEU A 77 3.96 18.82 13.13
C LEU A 77 3.66 17.37 12.70
N SER A 78 2.56 16.79 13.19
CA SER A 78 2.14 15.44 12.82
C SER A 78 1.73 15.33 11.34
N LEU A 79 0.96 16.32 10.85
CA LEU A 79 0.60 16.43 9.44
C LEU A 79 1.81 16.66 8.54
N ASP A 80 2.72 17.55 8.94
CA ASP A 80 3.97 17.82 8.20
C ASP A 80 4.85 16.57 8.15
N PHE A 81 4.96 15.83 9.25
CA PHE A 81 5.67 14.55 9.28
C PHE A 81 5.05 13.55 8.31
N SER A 82 3.74 13.34 8.40
CA SER A 82 3.02 12.39 7.55
C SER A 82 3.13 12.75 6.07
N SER A 83 3.03 14.04 5.73
CA SER A 83 3.19 14.52 4.35
C SER A 83 4.62 14.38 3.83
N LYS A 84 5.63 14.57 4.69
CA LYS A 84 7.04 14.51 4.30
C LYS A 84 7.55 13.09 4.13
N TYR A 85 7.13 12.18 5.01
CA TYR A 85 7.63 10.81 5.07
C TYR A 85 6.66 9.76 4.54
N GLY A 86 5.41 10.15 4.24
CA GLY A 86 4.40 9.28 3.63
C GLY A 86 3.81 8.24 4.57
N TYR A 87 4.04 8.34 5.89
CA TYR A 87 3.43 7.44 6.87
C TYR A 87 3.03 8.18 8.16
N ASP A 88 1.95 7.71 8.77
CA ASP A 88 1.44 8.19 10.04
C ASP A 88 2.07 7.39 11.18
N TYR A 89 2.93 8.03 11.96
CA TYR A 89 3.64 7.40 13.09
C TYR A 89 2.70 7.06 14.27
N THR A 90 1.45 7.53 14.25
CA THR A 90 0.43 7.16 15.24
C THR A 90 -0.23 5.83 14.92
N GLN A 91 -0.11 5.34 13.67
CA GLN A 91 -0.58 4.01 13.31
C GLN A 91 0.37 2.93 13.83
N LYS A 92 -0.20 1.81 14.29
CA LYS A 92 0.58 0.62 14.64
C LYS A 92 1.29 0.11 13.40
N GLU A 93 2.59 -0.15 13.53
CA GLU A 93 3.46 -0.69 12.47
C GLU A 93 2.83 -1.90 11.75
N GLU A 94 2.21 -2.82 12.49
CA GLU A 94 1.47 -3.98 11.96
C GLU A 94 0.38 -3.60 10.95
N ASN A 95 -0.36 -2.52 11.20
CA ASN A 95 -1.43 -2.06 10.31
C ASN A 95 -0.85 -1.47 9.02
N ILE A 96 0.26 -0.73 9.11
CA ILE A 96 0.96 -0.15 7.95
C ILE A 96 1.50 -1.28 7.07
N ILE A 97 2.19 -2.27 7.68
CA ILE A 97 2.73 -3.43 6.98
C ILE A 97 1.62 -4.20 6.28
N LYS A 98 0.49 -4.45 6.96
CA LYS A 98 -0.64 -5.18 6.37
C LYS A 98 -1.25 -4.42 5.19
N LEU A 99 -1.47 -3.12 5.32
CA LEU A 99 -2.03 -2.29 4.27
C LEU A 99 -1.11 -2.26 3.03
N GLU A 100 0.20 -2.15 3.24
CA GLU A 100 1.15 -2.18 2.13
C GLU A 100 1.19 -3.55 1.42
N ILE A 101 1.14 -4.65 2.16
CA ILE A 101 1.02 -6.00 1.57
C ILE A 101 -0.25 -6.11 0.73
N GLU A 102 -1.38 -5.59 1.21
CA GLU A 102 -2.65 -5.60 0.47
C GLU A 102 -2.56 -4.76 -0.81
N ASN A 103 -1.95 -3.56 -0.75
CA ASN A 103 -1.72 -2.70 -1.90
C ASN A 103 -0.85 -3.39 -2.97
N LEU A 104 0.27 -4.00 -2.56
CA LEU A 104 1.17 -4.71 -3.47
C LEU A 104 0.51 -5.94 -4.10
N LYS A 105 -0.32 -6.68 -3.33
CA LYS A 105 -1.13 -7.78 -3.88
C LYS A 105 -2.13 -7.30 -4.92
N ALA A 106 -2.83 -6.19 -4.65
CA ALA A 106 -3.76 -5.59 -5.61
C ALA A 106 -3.03 -5.11 -6.88
N ALA A 107 -1.86 -4.49 -6.74
CA ALA A 107 -1.02 -4.10 -7.86
C ALA A 107 -0.61 -5.31 -8.71
N ASN A 108 -0.24 -6.43 -8.11
CA ASN A 108 0.10 -7.66 -8.82
C ASN A 108 -1.07 -8.26 -9.61
N VAL A 109 -2.31 -8.13 -9.11
CA VAL A 109 -3.51 -8.53 -9.86
C VAL A 109 -3.69 -7.64 -11.10
N LEU A 110 -3.48 -6.33 -10.96
CA LEU A 110 -3.53 -5.39 -12.09
C LEU A 110 -2.45 -5.68 -13.14
N ILE A 111 -1.22 -5.96 -12.70
CA ILE A 111 -0.11 -6.34 -13.58
C ILE A 111 -0.47 -7.58 -14.41
N LYS A 112 -1.02 -8.63 -13.79
CA LYS A 112 -1.48 -9.82 -14.52
C LYS A 112 -2.53 -9.49 -15.57
N LYS A 113 -3.49 -8.61 -15.25
CA LYS A 113 -4.48 -8.16 -16.22
C LYS A 113 -3.84 -7.41 -17.40
N GLN A 114 -2.93 -6.48 -17.11
CA GLN A 114 -2.20 -5.73 -18.13
C GLN A 114 -1.35 -6.64 -19.02
N LEU A 115 -0.68 -7.66 -18.45
CA LEU A 115 0.05 -8.66 -19.21
C LEU A 115 -0.87 -9.44 -20.17
N LYS A 116 -2.05 -9.86 -19.70
CA LYS A 116 -3.04 -10.55 -20.54
C LYS A 116 -3.49 -9.68 -21.71
N ASP A 117 -3.81 -8.42 -21.42
CA ASP A 117 -4.22 -7.44 -22.44
C ASP A 117 -3.10 -7.17 -23.45
N GLU A 118 -1.84 -7.07 -22.99
CA GLU A 118 -0.69 -6.86 -23.85
C GLU A 118 -0.44 -8.07 -24.76
N ILE A 119 -0.43 -9.28 -24.20
CA ILE A 119 -0.32 -10.53 -24.97
C ILE A 119 -1.41 -10.54 -26.06
N LYS A 120 -2.67 -10.35 -25.69
CA LYS A 120 -3.84 -10.40 -26.59
C LYS A 120 -3.73 -9.48 -27.82
N LYS A 121 -3.10 -8.31 -27.71
CA LYS A 121 -2.87 -7.41 -28.87
C LYS A 121 -2.07 -8.08 -29.99
N TYR A 122 -1.23 -9.06 -29.64
CA TYR A 122 -0.35 -9.77 -30.55
C TYR A 122 -0.88 -11.17 -30.92
N SER A 123 -2.17 -11.47 -30.70
CA SER A 123 -2.76 -12.79 -30.94
C SER A 123 -2.54 -13.37 -32.33
N LYS A 124 -2.39 -12.51 -33.35
CA LYS A 124 -2.10 -12.92 -34.74
C LYS A 124 -0.76 -13.63 -34.92
N TYR A 125 0.20 -13.45 -34.01
CA TYR A 125 1.51 -14.11 -34.06
C TYR A 125 1.47 -15.58 -33.68
N TYR A 126 0.41 -15.99 -32.98
CA TYR A 126 0.29 -17.35 -32.45
C TYR A 126 -1.16 -17.82 -32.59
N SER A 127 -1.84 -17.44 -33.66
CA SER A 127 -3.20 -17.87 -33.97
C SER A 127 -3.18 -19.17 -34.78
N GLY A 128 -4.14 -20.06 -34.57
CA GLY A 128 -4.29 -21.25 -35.41
C GLY A 128 -5.09 -22.36 -34.76
N ASP A 129 -5.86 -23.11 -35.55
CA ASP A 129 -6.61 -24.27 -35.06
C ASP A 129 -5.69 -25.45 -34.75
N TYR A 130 -4.45 -25.41 -35.23
CA TYR A 130 -3.44 -26.45 -34.98
C TYR A 130 -3.02 -26.56 -33.51
N TYR A 131 -3.30 -25.57 -32.66
CA TYR A 131 -3.13 -25.70 -31.20
C TYR A 131 -4.19 -26.58 -30.53
N LYS A 132 -5.35 -26.76 -31.16
CA LYS A 132 -6.44 -27.63 -30.65
C LYS A 132 -6.20 -29.10 -30.94
N ASN A 133 -5.15 -29.42 -31.71
CA ASN A 133 -4.88 -30.76 -32.20
C ASN A 133 -3.77 -31.41 -31.35
N GLU A 134 -4.07 -32.54 -30.70
CA GLU A 134 -3.14 -33.32 -29.89
C GLU A 134 -1.86 -33.75 -30.63
N SER A 135 -1.89 -33.74 -31.97
CA SER A 135 -0.71 -34.07 -32.78
C SER A 135 0.44 -33.08 -32.62
N LEU A 136 0.20 -31.81 -32.27
CA LEU A 136 1.29 -30.84 -32.08
C LEU A 136 2.16 -31.23 -30.89
N ASP A 137 1.56 -31.48 -29.72
CA ASP A 137 2.30 -31.85 -28.49
C ASP A 137 3.11 -33.15 -28.68
N ALA A 138 2.53 -34.13 -29.40
CA ALA A 138 3.21 -35.37 -29.74
C ALA A 138 4.42 -35.16 -30.68
N ILE A 139 4.32 -34.25 -31.65
CA ILE A 139 5.44 -33.90 -32.54
C ILE A 139 6.54 -33.16 -31.77
N ILE A 140 6.17 -32.20 -30.91
CA ILE A 140 7.13 -31.46 -30.07
C ILE A 140 7.90 -32.42 -29.16
N SER A 141 7.19 -33.35 -28.52
CA SER A 141 7.80 -34.34 -27.63
C SER A 141 8.79 -35.24 -28.38
N LYS A 142 8.46 -35.68 -29.59
CA LYS A 142 9.39 -36.43 -30.45
C LYS A 142 10.61 -35.62 -30.84
N LEU A 143 10.43 -34.35 -31.22
CA LEU A 143 11.51 -33.45 -31.59
C LEU A 143 12.49 -33.25 -30.42
N VAL A 144 11.99 -32.97 -29.21
CA VAL A 144 12.82 -32.76 -28.01
C VAL A 144 13.58 -34.04 -27.64
N ASN A 145 12.97 -35.21 -27.81
CA ASN A 145 13.59 -36.49 -27.49
C ASN A 145 14.68 -36.93 -28.48
N LEU A 146 14.87 -36.25 -29.62
CA LEU A 146 15.96 -36.56 -30.55
C LEU A 146 17.34 -36.42 -29.90
N ASN A 147 17.50 -35.50 -28.94
CA ASN A 147 18.76 -35.31 -28.22
C ASN A 147 19.15 -36.51 -27.33
N ASN A 148 18.20 -37.39 -27.00
CA ASN A 148 18.41 -38.53 -26.11
C ASN A 148 18.60 -39.86 -26.87
N MET A 149 18.61 -39.84 -28.20
CA MET A 149 18.70 -41.05 -29.03
C MET A 149 20.13 -41.24 -29.60
N ASN A 150 20.54 -42.50 -29.75
CA ASN A 150 21.85 -42.83 -30.34
C ASN A 150 21.92 -42.32 -31.79
N GLY A 151 22.82 -41.36 -32.04
CA GLY A 151 22.88 -40.60 -33.30
C GLY A 151 23.09 -41.41 -34.59
N ALA A 152 23.43 -42.70 -34.50
CA ALA A 152 23.60 -43.57 -35.66
C ALA A 152 22.28 -43.95 -36.36
N GLU A 153 21.14 -43.97 -35.65
CA GLU A 153 19.85 -44.41 -36.22
C GLU A 153 19.20 -43.41 -37.20
N TYR A 154 19.67 -42.16 -37.22
CA TYR A 154 19.01 -41.08 -37.96
C TYR A 154 19.88 -40.37 -39.01
N LEU A 155 21.16 -40.76 -39.17
CA LEU A 155 22.08 -40.12 -40.13
C LEU A 155 21.60 -40.19 -41.60
N ASN A 156 20.73 -41.15 -41.94
CA ASN A 156 20.16 -41.30 -43.28
C ASN A 156 18.66 -41.02 -43.35
N THR A 157 18.05 -40.52 -42.26
CA THR A 157 16.60 -40.49 -42.11
C THR A 157 16.08 -39.07 -42.29
N ASN A 158 15.07 -38.90 -43.14
CA ASN A 158 14.41 -37.61 -43.35
C ASN A 158 13.56 -37.26 -42.11
N LEU A 159 14.19 -36.57 -41.14
CA LEU A 159 13.57 -36.16 -39.87
C LEU A 159 12.27 -35.36 -40.07
N TYR A 160 12.18 -34.57 -41.14
CA TYR A 160 10.97 -33.80 -41.47
C TYR A 160 9.75 -34.71 -41.74
N THR A 161 9.99 -35.90 -42.30
CA THR A 161 8.94 -36.90 -42.56
C THR A 161 8.68 -37.79 -41.35
N GLU A 162 9.74 -38.29 -40.69
CA GLU A 162 9.62 -39.16 -39.52
C GLU A 162 8.92 -38.50 -38.34
N LEU A 163 9.24 -37.23 -38.09
CA LEU A 163 8.58 -36.44 -37.06
C LEU A 163 7.16 -36.04 -37.46
N LYS A 164 6.71 -36.39 -38.67
CA LYS A 164 5.40 -36.02 -39.24
C LYS A 164 5.19 -34.49 -39.35
N ILE A 165 6.27 -33.71 -39.42
CA ILE A 165 6.20 -32.25 -39.57
C ILE A 165 5.52 -31.89 -40.90
N SER A 166 5.78 -32.64 -41.97
CA SER A 166 5.13 -32.46 -43.27
C SER A 166 3.59 -32.52 -43.19
N ASN A 167 3.06 -33.50 -42.44
CA ASN A 167 1.63 -33.64 -42.21
C ASN A 167 1.06 -32.51 -41.35
N PHE A 168 1.78 -32.13 -40.29
CA PHE A 168 1.41 -30.99 -39.46
C PHE A 168 1.31 -29.71 -40.29
N ILE A 169 2.36 -29.37 -41.05
CA ILE A 169 2.41 -28.13 -41.84
C ILE A 169 1.30 -28.08 -42.87
N ARG A 170 1.02 -29.19 -43.58
CA ARG A 170 -0.08 -29.26 -44.54
C ARG A 170 -1.41 -28.85 -43.93
N ASN A 171 -1.68 -29.29 -42.69
CA ASN A 171 -2.90 -28.91 -41.96
C ASN A 171 -2.81 -27.49 -41.39
N ALA A 172 -1.66 -27.11 -40.84
CA ALA A 172 -1.46 -25.80 -40.22
C ALA A 172 -1.55 -24.64 -41.22
N LYS A 173 -1.22 -24.88 -42.50
CA LYS A 173 -1.43 -23.92 -43.60
C LYS A 173 -2.89 -23.55 -43.87
N LEU A 174 -3.86 -24.26 -43.26
CA LEU A 174 -5.29 -23.98 -43.43
C LEU A 174 -5.81 -22.86 -42.52
N SER A 175 -5.08 -22.49 -41.46
CA SER A 175 -5.53 -21.47 -40.49
C SER A 175 -4.40 -20.64 -39.87
N GLY A 176 -4.76 -19.48 -39.32
CA GLY A 176 -3.92 -18.73 -38.40
C GLY A 176 -2.60 -18.19 -38.95
N THR A 177 -1.58 -18.16 -38.10
CA THR A 177 -0.25 -17.58 -38.35
C THR A 177 0.47 -18.33 -39.47
N ILE A 178 0.47 -19.66 -39.44
CA ILE A 178 1.13 -20.48 -40.46
C ILE A 178 0.46 -20.30 -41.83
N LYS A 179 -0.87 -20.22 -41.91
CA LYS A 179 -1.57 -19.86 -43.17
C LYS A 179 -1.11 -18.51 -43.71
N TYR A 180 -1.08 -17.49 -42.86
CA TYR A 180 -0.68 -16.14 -43.27
C TYR A 180 0.74 -16.15 -43.83
N LEU A 181 1.71 -16.67 -43.06
CA LEU A 181 3.11 -16.71 -43.45
C LEU A 181 3.33 -17.57 -44.71
N SER A 182 2.63 -18.70 -44.84
CA SER A 182 2.69 -19.53 -46.05
C SER A 182 2.11 -18.84 -47.29
N SER A 183 1.16 -17.92 -47.14
CA SER A 183 0.55 -17.24 -48.28
C SER A 183 1.43 -16.16 -48.92
N ILE A 184 2.45 -15.72 -48.19
CA ILE A 184 3.37 -14.64 -48.60
C ILE A 184 4.81 -15.13 -48.81
N ASN A 185 5.03 -16.44 -48.79
CA ASN A 185 6.33 -17.09 -49.00
C ASN A 185 6.20 -18.26 -49.96
N ASN A 186 7.32 -18.64 -50.59
CA ASN A 186 7.37 -19.82 -51.45
C ASN A 186 7.21 -21.10 -50.64
N ASP A 187 6.56 -22.11 -51.21
CA ASP A 187 6.42 -23.41 -50.56
C ASP A 187 7.65 -24.29 -50.83
N ASN A 188 8.45 -24.53 -49.78
CA ASN A 188 9.52 -25.52 -49.80
C ASN A 188 9.73 -26.11 -48.39
N SER A 189 10.50 -27.20 -48.31
CA SER A 189 10.72 -27.92 -47.05
C SER A 189 11.42 -27.10 -45.97
N GLU A 190 12.34 -26.21 -46.35
CA GLU A 190 13.09 -25.35 -45.41
C GLU A 190 12.17 -24.30 -44.79
N ILE A 191 11.41 -23.58 -45.62
CA ILE A 191 10.39 -22.62 -45.17
C ILE A 191 9.35 -23.34 -44.32
N ASN A 192 8.89 -24.52 -44.72
CA ASN A 192 7.93 -25.28 -43.93
C ASN A 192 8.46 -25.69 -42.55
N LEU A 193 9.74 -26.06 -42.44
CA LEU A 193 10.38 -26.33 -41.16
C LEU A 193 10.48 -25.06 -40.31
N LEU A 194 10.85 -23.94 -40.92
CA LEU A 194 10.89 -22.64 -40.25
C LEU A 194 9.50 -22.21 -39.75
N LEU A 195 8.44 -22.38 -40.56
CA LEU A 195 7.06 -22.10 -40.14
C LEU A 195 6.61 -22.99 -38.99
N PHE A 196 7.04 -24.25 -38.94
CA PHE A 196 6.74 -25.15 -37.84
C PHE A 196 7.27 -24.62 -36.50
N THR A 197 8.44 -23.98 -36.50
CA THR A 197 9.01 -23.40 -35.27
C THR A 197 8.11 -22.35 -34.62
N THR A 198 7.30 -21.63 -35.41
CA THR A 198 6.34 -20.63 -34.89
C THR A 198 5.23 -21.22 -34.03
N ALA A 199 5.00 -22.53 -34.07
CA ALA A 199 4.01 -23.21 -33.25
C ALA A 199 4.62 -23.84 -31.98
N LEU A 200 5.95 -23.97 -31.89
CA LEU A 200 6.62 -24.71 -30.81
C LEU A 200 6.52 -24.02 -29.44
N TYR A 201 6.63 -22.69 -29.42
CA TYR A 201 6.87 -21.92 -28.18
C TYR A 201 5.80 -20.86 -27.90
N SER A 202 4.60 -21.05 -28.42
CA SER A 202 3.53 -20.04 -28.32
C SER A 202 2.15 -20.62 -28.02
N LYS A 203 2.09 -21.84 -27.47
CA LYS A 203 0.84 -22.46 -27.02
C LYS A 203 0.21 -21.68 -25.87
N ASP A 204 0.96 -21.37 -24.82
CA ASP A 204 0.40 -20.61 -23.68
C ASP A 204 0.02 -19.19 -24.13
N LEU A 205 0.82 -18.57 -25.00
CA LEU A 205 0.47 -17.28 -25.61
C LEU A 205 -0.84 -17.37 -26.40
N ASN A 206 -1.05 -18.45 -27.17
CA ASN A 206 -2.32 -18.72 -27.85
C ASN A 206 -3.49 -18.85 -26.88
N GLU A 207 -3.33 -19.60 -25.81
CA GLU A 207 -4.40 -19.79 -24.83
C GLU A 207 -4.75 -18.47 -24.13
N ILE A 208 -3.75 -17.73 -23.66
CA ILE A 208 -3.93 -16.43 -22.99
C ILE A 208 -4.53 -15.40 -23.95
N GLY A 209 -3.97 -15.26 -25.15
CA GLY A 209 -4.39 -14.27 -26.13
C GLY A 209 -5.77 -14.52 -26.74
N ASN A 210 -6.33 -15.73 -26.57
CA ASN A 210 -7.70 -16.09 -26.97
C ASN A 210 -8.65 -16.29 -25.77
N ASP A 211 -8.28 -15.83 -24.57
CA ASP A 211 -9.08 -15.96 -23.35
C ASP A 211 -9.46 -17.42 -22.98
N LEU A 212 -8.63 -18.39 -23.36
CA LEU A 212 -8.80 -19.80 -23.00
C LEU A 212 -8.14 -20.15 -21.67
N SER A 213 -7.14 -19.36 -21.26
CA SER A 213 -6.46 -19.48 -19.98
C SER A 213 -6.16 -18.12 -19.36
N ASP A 214 -5.96 -18.13 -18.04
CA ASP A 214 -5.46 -16.98 -17.29
C ASP A 214 -3.94 -17.06 -17.10
N ILE A 215 -3.35 -15.93 -16.69
CA ILE A 215 -1.93 -15.84 -16.40
C ILE A 215 -1.60 -16.52 -15.07
N ASP A 216 -0.80 -17.58 -15.15
CA ASP A 216 -0.26 -18.33 -14.02
C ASP A 216 0.57 -17.44 -13.07
N GLU A 217 0.87 -17.94 -11.88
CA GLU A 217 1.78 -17.29 -10.93
C GLU A 217 3.23 -17.25 -11.39
N ASN A 218 3.66 -18.23 -12.18
CA ASN A 218 5.02 -18.30 -12.71
C ASN A 218 5.14 -17.54 -14.05
N LEU A 219 5.32 -16.23 -13.95
CA LEU A 219 5.43 -15.34 -15.12
C LEU A 219 6.68 -15.62 -15.97
N ASN A 220 7.71 -16.26 -15.41
CA ASN A 220 8.93 -16.61 -16.16
C ASN A 220 8.64 -17.53 -17.35
N LYS A 221 7.69 -18.46 -17.21
CA LYS A 221 7.31 -19.38 -18.30
C LYS A 221 6.74 -18.61 -19.49
N ILE A 222 5.84 -17.68 -19.21
CA ILE A 222 5.22 -16.82 -20.23
C ILE A 222 6.26 -15.89 -20.86
N TYR A 223 7.14 -15.30 -20.04
CA TYR A 223 8.18 -14.42 -20.55
C TYR A 223 9.16 -15.15 -21.48
N ALA A 224 9.54 -16.38 -21.11
CA ALA A 224 10.36 -17.23 -21.96
C ALA A 224 9.68 -17.48 -23.32
N GLN A 225 8.38 -17.77 -23.35
CA GLN A 225 7.63 -17.92 -24.61
C GLN A 225 7.60 -16.63 -25.44
N ILE A 226 7.45 -15.47 -24.81
CA ILE A 226 7.49 -14.17 -25.50
C ILE A 226 8.86 -13.95 -26.16
N ILE A 227 9.94 -14.19 -25.41
CA ILE A 227 11.32 -14.09 -25.92
C ILE A 227 11.51 -15.06 -27.07
N SER A 228 11.18 -16.34 -26.89
CA SER A 228 11.33 -17.37 -27.93
C SER A 228 10.52 -17.04 -29.18
N THR A 229 9.31 -16.50 -29.03
CA THR A 229 8.49 -16.08 -30.18
C THR A 229 9.17 -14.94 -30.94
N GLU A 230 9.67 -13.91 -30.25
CA GLU A 230 10.41 -12.81 -30.87
C GLU A 230 11.68 -13.30 -31.60
N GLU A 231 12.47 -14.17 -30.95
CA GLU A 231 13.67 -14.76 -31.53
C GLU A 231 13.36 -15.63 -32.76
N ILE A 232 12.28 -16.43 -32.72
CA ILE A 232 11.84 -17.21 -33.87
C ILE A 232 11.55 -16.29 -35.05
N PHE A 233 10.74 -15.25 -34.87
CA PHE A 233 10.41 -14.33 -35.95
C PHE A 233 11.65 -13.54 -36.43
N SER A 234 12.57 -13.17 -35.54
CA SER A 234 13.85 -12.57 -35.93
C SER A 234 14.67 -13.53 -36.80
N ASN A 235 14.70 -14.82 -36.44
CA ASN A 235 15.41 -15.83 -37.20
C ASN A 235 14.73 -16.13 -38.55
N LEU A 236 13.39 -16.18 -38.61
CA LEU A 236 12.64 -16.28 -39.87
C LEU A 236 13.10 -15.18 -40.85
N GLU A 237 13.13 -13.93 -40.40
CA GLU A 237 13.55 -12.79 -41.20
C GLU A 237 15.02 -12.89 -41.65
N LYS A 238 15.92 -13.33 -40.76
CA LYS A 238 17.34 -13.56 -41.09
C LYS A 238 17.52 -14.66 -42.15
N TYR A 239 16.69 -15.69 -42.15
CA TYR A 239 16.68 -16.76 -43.15
C TYR A 239 15.88 -16.41 -44.42
N GLY A 240 15.47 -15.15 -44.57
CA GLY A 240 14.81 -14.67 -45.79
C GLY A 240 13.31 -14.98 -45.89
N VAL A 241 12.68 -15.42 -44.80
CA VAL A 241 11.22 -15.57 -44.74
C VAL A 241 10.58 -14.20 -44.59
N ASN A 242 9.66 -13.86 -45.49
CA ASN A 242 8.86 -12.65 -45.40
C ASN A 242 7.81 -12.78 -44.29
N THR A 243 7.93 -11.99 -43.23
CA THR A 243 7.00 -11.97 -42.10
C THR A 243 5.87 -10.94 -42.26
N GLY A 244 5.95 -10.05 -43.26
CA GLY A 244 4.96 -9.02 -43.53
C GLY A 244 4.60 -8.18 -42.30
N ASN A 245 3.33 -8.20 -41.90
CA ASN A 245 2.84 -7.46 -40.73
C ASN A 245 3.21 -8.13 -39.41
N LEU A 246 3.66 -9.38 -39.43
CA LEU A 246 4.07 -10.14 -38.26
C LEU A 246 5.58 -10.02 -38.03
N SER A 247 6.13 -8.80 -38.06
CA SER A 247 7.57 -8.61 -37.93
C SER A 247 8.09 -8.84 -36.52
N SER A 248 9.37 -9.23 -36.40
CA SER A 248 10.09 -9.37 -35.13
C SER A 248 10.17 -8.05 -34.35
N LYS A 249 10.30 -6.92 -35.07
CA LYS A 249 10.33 -5.57 -34.48
C LYS A 249 9.08 -5.28 -33.63
N ASN A 250 7.91 -5.69 -34.09
CA ASN A 250 6.67 -5.52 -33.35
C ASN A 250 6.62 -6.41 -32.10
N LEU A 251 7.14 -7.65 -32.19
CA LEU A 251 7.27 -8.55 -31.02
C LEU A 251 8.29 -8.04 -29.99
N SER A 252 9.30 -7.29 -30.42
CA SER A 252 10.24 -6.64 -29.49
C SER A 252 9.52 -5.64 -28.58
N LEU A 253 8.46 -4.97 -29.06
CA LEU A 253 7.62 -4.11 -28.21
C LEU A 253 6.85 -4.92 -27.17
N LEU A 254 6.23 -6.05 -27.58
CA LEU A 254 5.59 -6.99 -26.66
C LEU A 254 6.57 -7.46 -25.58
N LYS A 255 7.77 -7.89 -25.98
CA LYS A 255 8.84 -8.33 -25.07
C LYS A 255 9.19 -7.25 -24.06
N ASN A 256 9.41 -6.02 -24.49
CA ASN A 256 9.80 -4.94 -23.58
C ASN A 256 8.66 -4.58 -22.62
N ASN A 257 7.43 -4.40 -23.14
CA ASN A 257 6.26 -4.04 -22.33
C ASN A 257 5.95 -5.11 -21.29
N CYS A 258 5.97 -6.39 -21.67
CA CYS A 258 5.78 -7.48 -20.73
C CYS A 258 6.97 -7.62 -19.76
N GLY A 259 8.21 -7.38 -20.21
CA GLY A 259 9.40 -7.44 -19.37
C GLY A 259 9.35 -6.47 -18.18
N ASP A 260 8.94 -5.23 -18.42
CA ASP A 260 8.79 -4.22 -17.36
C ASP A 260 7.71 -4.62 -16.34
N LEU A 261 6.56 -5.09 -16.81
CA LEU A 261 5.47 -5.58 -15.98
C LEU A 261 5.88 -6.78 -15.13
N ILE A 262 6.59 -7.74 -15.72
CA ILE A 262 7.06 -8.95 -15.02
C ILE A 262 8.12 -8.61 -13.98
N ARG A 263 9.04 -7.69 -14.27
CA ARG A 263 10.00 -7.18 -13.29
C ARG A 263 9.27 -6.60 -12.08
N GLN A 264 8.30 -5.70 -12.32
CA GLN A 264 7.54 -5.07 -11.25
C GLN A 264 6.77 -6.09 -10.39
N TYR A 265 6.21 -7.13 -11.01
CA TYR A 265 5.51 -8.19 -10.28
C TYR A 265 6.44 -8.94 -9.30
N TYR A 266 7.65 -9.29 -9.75
CA TYR A 266 8.62 -10.00 -8.91
C TYR A 266 9.23 -9.09 -7.85
N GLU A 267 9.46 -7.80 -8.14
CA GLU A 267 9.84 -6.80 -7.13
C GLU A 267 8.79 -6.72 -6.03
N ASN A 268 7.51 -6.58 -6.39
CA ASN A 268 6.40 -6.58 -5.45
C ASN A 268 6.34 -7.88 -4.63
N LYS A 269 6.52 -9.06 -5.26
CA LYS A 269 6.57 -10.35 -4.53
C LYS A 269 7.72 -10.37 -3.52
N GLY A 270 8.91 -9.88 -3.89
CA GLY A 270 10.05 -9.79 -2.98
C GLY A 270 9.80 -8.87 -1.79
N VAL A 271 9.19 -7.71 -2.02
CA VAL A 271 8.81 -6.77 -0.93
C VAL A 271 7.77 -7.39 0.00
N ILE A 272 6.73 -8.05 -0.55
CA ILE A 272 5.71 -8.75 0.25
C ILE A 272 6.35 -9.81 1.15
N GLU A 273 7.30 -10.60 0.63
CA GLU A 273 7.99 -11.62 1.41
C GLU A 273 8.78 -11.01 2.57
N ILE A 274 9.52 -9.92 2.32
CA ILE A 274 10.26 -9.19 3.36
C ILE A 274 9.30 -8.64 4.43
N LEU A 275 8.24 -7.96 4.02
CA LEU A 275 7.25 -7.36 4.93
C LEU A 275 6.53 -8.41 5.78
N THR A 276 6.19 -9.56 5.19
CA THR A 276 5.57 -10.69 5.91
C THR A 276 6.52 -11.23 6.99
N ASN A 277 7.80 -11.42 6.64
CA ASN A 277 8.82 -11.87 7.58
C ASN A 277 9.08 -10.89 8.74
N ILE A 278 8.93 -9.58 8.49
CA ILE A 278 9.04 -8.54 9.53
C ILE A 278 7.82 -8.62 10.47
N GLY A 279 6.61 -8.72 9.91
CA GLY A 279 5.38 -8.89 10.69
C GLY A 279 5.42 -10.10 11.62
N ASP A 280 5.81 -11.26 11.09
CA ASP A 280 5.90 -12.52 11.87
C ASP A 280 6.92 -12.47 13.00
N LYS A 281 8.02 -11.72 12.84
CA LYS A 281 9.04 -11.54 13.89
C LYS A 281 8.57 -10.58 14.99
N ASN A 282 7.80 -9.56 14.61
CA ASN A 282 7.23 -8.61 15.56
C ASN A 282 6.12 -9.23 16.41
N GLU A 283 5.32 -10.16 15.86
CA GLU A 283 4.32 -10.91 16.63
C GLU A 283 4.94 -11.90 17.63
N LYS A 284 6.09 -12.52 17.30
CA LYS A 284 6.79 -13.48 18.19
C LYS A 284 7.61 -12.84 19.30
N SER A 285 7.86 -11.54 19.23
CA SER A 285 8.67 -10.80 20.20
C SER A 285 7.84 -9.97 21.20
N LYS A 286 6.51 -9.96 21.04
CA LYS A 286 5.53 -9.46 22.02
C LYS A 286 5.07 -10.58 22.96
#